data_AF-A0AAU6EIH2-F1
#
_entry.id   AF-A0AAU6EIH2-F1
#
_cell.length_a   1.000
_cell.length_b   1.000
_cell.length_c   1.000
_cell.angle_alpha   90.00
_cell.angle_beta   90.00
_cell.angle_gamma   90.00
#
_symmetry.space_group_name_H-M   'P 1'
#
loop_
_entity.id
_entity.type
_entity.pdbx_description
1 polymer ?
#
loop_
_entity_poly.entity_id
_entity_poly.type
_entity_poly.pdbx_seq_one_letter_code
_entity_poly.pdbx_strand_id
1 'polypeptide(L)'
;MNNPNAPLLDRTTVSGCGRFAAAPPVTEPSPALQRAGDLATILGDVYGIEADVHELASGNAIVSVFRGLLAYTDGETFWWTSPELNRAGSPLLSSELTLPVAAEQLAEHYRILRARPAASVLESELPLLADALLPDDASDVVPR
;
A
#
# COMPACT_ATOMS: atom_id res chain seq x y z
N MET A 1 0.20 77.19 -10.57
CA MET A 1 0.82 77.38 -9.25
C MET A 1 0.71 76.04 -8.51
N ASN A 2 1.61 75.09 -8.73
CA ASN A 2 2.85 74.86 -7.95
C ASN A 2 2.63 75.00 -6.43
N ASN A 3 2.48 73.88 -5.71
CA ASN A 3 3.62 73.35 -4.94
C ASN A 3 3.43 71.86 -4.52
N PRO A 4 4.48 71.02 -4.65
CA PRO A 4 4.53 69.65 -4.15
C PRO A 4 5.07 69.63 -2.71
N ASN A 5 4.53 68.77 -1.85
CA ASN A 5 5.20 68.41 -0.59
C ASN A 5 4.74 67.04 -0.12
N ALA A 6 5.56 66.04 -0.42
CA ALA A 6 5.72 64.88 0.45
C ALA A 6 6.98 65.10 1.28
N PRO A 7 6.97 64.66 2.55
CA PRO A 7 8.11 63.88 3.01
C PRO A 7 7.70 62.56 3.67
N LEU A 8 8.66 61.66 3.55
CA LEU A 8 8.76 60.26 3.95
C LEU A 8 8.80 60.04 5.48
N LEU A 9 8.40 58.82 5.88
CA LEU A 9 8.77 58.03 7.09
C LEU A 9 8.13 58.50 8.42
N ASP A 10 7.65 57.65 9.31
CA ASP A 10 8.27 56.42 9.83
C ASP A 10 7.22 55.62 10.66
N ARG A 11 7.32 54.28 10.66
CA ARG A 11 7.06 53.35 11.79
C ARG A 11 5.70 53.42 12.53
N THR A 12 4.94 52.34 12.76
CA THR A 12 5.32 50.99 13.18
C THR A 12 4.10 50.08 13.02
N THR A 13 4.28 48.97 12.30
CA THR A 13 3.34 47.85 12.31
C THR A 13 3.47 47.11 13.65
N VAL A 14 2.46 47.16 14.50
CA VAL A 14 2.30 46.16 15.57
C VAL A 14 1.13 45.26 15.18
N SER A 15 1.44 44.31 14.30
CA SER A 15 0.60 43.13 14.04
C SER A 15 0.80 42.16 15.19
N GLY A 16 0.02 42.35 16.24
CA GLY A 16 -0.05 41.49 17.40
C GLY A 16 -1.42 40.81 17.47
N CYS A 17 -1.77 40.02 16.48
CA CYS A 17 -2.83 39.01 16.62
C CYS A 17 -2.17 37.64 16.51
N GLY A 18 -2.16 36.92 17.63
CA GLY A 18 -1.60 35.59 17.73
C GLY A 18 -2.11 34.71 16.60
N ARG A 19 -1.18 34.10 15.87
CA ARG A 19 -1.45 32.93 15.03
C ARG A 19 -2.04 31.87 15.95
N PHE A 20 -3.36 31.81 16.02
CA PHE A 20 -4.01 30.52 16.19
C PHE A 20 -3.53 29.70 15.00
N ALA A 21 -2.69 28.70 15.27
CA ALA A 21 -2.42 27.67 14.30
C ALA A 21 -3.79 27.15 13.87
N ALA A 22 -4.20 27.44 12.64
CA ALA A 22 -5.39 26.85 12.06
C ALA A 22 -5.26 25.35 12.33
N ALA A 23 -6.26 24.77 13.01
CA ALA A 23 -6.35 23.33 13.12
C ALA A 23 -6.13 22.77 11.71
N PRO A 24 -5.31 21.71 11.55
CA PRO A 24 -5.11 21.13 10.24
C PRO A 24 -6.50 20.91 9.62
N PRO A 25 -6.70 21.21 8.33
CA PRO A 25 -7.96 20.91 7.68
C PRO A 25 -8.27 19.46 8.02
N VAL A 26 -9.46 19.23 8.57
CA VAL A 26 -9.97 17.89 8.79
C VAL A 26 -10.17 17.34 7.37
N THR A 27 -9.12 16.74 6.82
CA THR A 27 -9.17 16.14 5.49
C THR A 27 -10.18 15.02 5.61
N GLU A 28 -11.36 15.24 5.01
CA GLU A 28 -12.38 14.23 4.96
C GLU A 28 -11.75 12.96 4.36
N PRO A 29 -11.91 11.79 5.00
CA PRO A 29 -11.31 10.57 4.50
C PRO A 29 -11.81 10.33 3.09
N SER A 30 -10.90 9.99 2.18
CA SER A 30 -11.26 9.69 0.81
C SER A 30 -12.26 8.52 0.77
N PRO A 31 -13.18 8.49 -0.21
CA PRO A 31 -14.16 7.42 -0.35
C PRO A 31 -13.47 6.04 -0.48
N ALA A 32 -12.29 6.00 -1.10
CA ALA A 32 -11.44 4.82 -1.18
C ALA A 32 -10.98 4.37 0.22
N LEU A 33 -10.50 5.28 1.06
CA LEU A 33 -10.06 4.97 2.42
C LEU A 33 -11.23 4.46 3.27
N GLN A 34 -12.41 5.06 3.13
CA GLN A 34 -13.60 4.60 3.83
C GLN A 34 -14.01 3.19 3.41
N ARG A 35 -14.09 2.92 2.10
CA ARG A 35 -14.39 1.59 1.54
C ARG A 35 -13.36 0.54 1.95
N ALA A 36 -12.09 0.89 1.97
CA ALA A 36 -11.02 0.01 2.43
C ALA A 36 -11.11 -0.28 3.94
N GLY A 37 -11.48 0.70 4.75
CA GLY A 37 -11.75 0.55 6.18
C GLY A 37 -12.93 -0.38 6.46
N ASP A 38 -14.03 -0.21 5.71
CA ASP A 38 -15.18 -1.10 5.77
C ASP A 38 -14.80 -2.54 5.41
N LEU A 39 -13.98 -2.73 4.37
CA LEU A 39 -13.47 -4.04 3.98
C LEU A 39 -12.61 -4.69 5.08
N ALA A 40 -11.68 -3.94 5.67
CA ALA A 40 -10.86 -4.40 6.78
C ALA A 40 -11.69 -4.77 8.02
N THR A 41 -12.74 -4.00 8.29
CA THR A 41 -13.69 -4.27 9.38
C THR A 41 -14.41 -5.60 9.16
N ILE A 42 -14.95 -5.85 7.96
CA ILE A 42 -15.60 -7.14 7.66
C ILE A 42 -14.61 -8.31 7.75
N LEU A 43 -13.39 -8.15 7.26
CA LEU A 43 -12.35 -9.17 7.37
C LEU A 43 -12.03 -9.51 8.83
N GLY A 44 -11.90 -8.50 9.68
CA GLY A 44 -11.68 -8.67 11.12
C GLY A 44 -12.87 -9.31 11.82
N ASP A 45 -14.06 -8.73 11.67
CA ASP A 45 -15.25 -9.11 12.44
C ASP A 45 -15.83 -10.47 12.01
N VAL A 46 -15.89 -10.74 10.71
CA VAL A 46 -16.54 -11.94 10.17
C VAL A 46 -15.55 -13.10 10.04
N TYR A 47 -14.33 -12.82 9.58
CA TYR A 47 -13.36 -13.85 9.23
C TYR A 47 -12.21 -13.98 10.24
N GLY A 48 -12.07 -13.04 11.19
CA GLY A 48 -10.97 -13.03 12.15
C GLY A 48 -9.61 -12.76 11.49
N ILE A 49 -9.60 -12.01 10.39
CA ILE A 49 -8.41 -11.70 9.60
C ILE A 49 -8.05 -10.24 9.81
N GLU A 50 -6.87 -10.00 10.40
CA GLU A 50 -6.33 -8.65 10.53
C GLU A 50 -5.89 -8.11 9.16
N ALA A 51 -6.24 -6.87 8.89
CA ALA A 51 -5.92 -6.20 7.64
C ALA A 51 -5.50 -4.74 7.90
N ASP A 52 -4.38 -4.34 7.32
CA ASP A 52 -3.86 -2.98 7.42
C ASP A 52 -4.33 -2.14 6.23
N VAL A 53 -4.87 -0.96 6.52
CA VAL A 53 -5.36 -0.04 5.49
C VAL A 53 -4.38 1.12 5.31
N HIS A 54 -4.03 1.40 4.07
CA HIS A 54 -3.18 2.54 3.72
C HIS A 54 -3.80 3.36 2.59
N GLU A 55 -3.79 4.67 2.75
CA GLU A 55 -4.14 5.60 1.68
C GLU A 55 -2.93 5.86 0.77
N LEU A 56 -3.16 5.91 -0.53
CA LEU A 56 -2.17 6.27 -1.54
C LEU A 56 -2.33 7.75 -1.90
N ALA A 57 -1.21 8.39 -2.25
CA ALA A 57 -1.19 9.79 -2.72
C ALA A 57 -2.05 10.02 -3.99
N SER A 58 -2.43 8.96 -4.70
CA SER A 58 -3.33 9.01 -5.86
C SER A 58 -4.81 9.16 -5.49
N GLY A 59 -5.17 9.10 -4.20
CA GLY A 59 -6.56 9.06 -3.73
C GLY A 59 -7.19 7.66 -3.69
N ASN A 60 -6.39 6.63 -3.95
CA ASN A 60 -6.79 5.23 -3.81
C ASN A 60 -6.43 4.71 -2.42
N ALA A 61 -6.97 3.57 -2.02
CA ALA A 61 -6.57 2.86 -0.82
C ALA A 61 -6.12 1.45 -1.12
N ILE A 62 -5.23 0.93 -0.28
CA ILE A 62 -4.76 -0.45 -0.30
C ILE A 62 -5.02 -1.08 1.06
N VAL A 63 -5.41 -2.35 1.05
CA VAL A 63 -5.66 -3.20 2.20
C VAL A 63 -4.68 -4.36 2.13
N SER A 64 -3.73 -4.40 3.07
CA SER A 64 -2.77 -5.48 3.21
C SER A 64 -3.33 -6.53 4.17
N VAL A 65 -3.55 -7.75 3.67
CA VAL A 65 -4.19 -8.83 4.45
C VAL A 65 -3.17 -9.89 4.85
N PHE A 66 -2.24 -10.24 3.94
CA PHE A 66 -1.20 -11.23 4.19
C PHE A 66 -0.01 -10.98 3.25
N ARG A 67 1.13 -11.63 3.51
CA ARG A 67 2.32 -11.50 2.64
C ARG A 67 1.97 -11.92 1.20
N GLY A 68 1.99 -10.95 0.29
CA GLY A 68 1.64 -11.13 -1.13
C GLY A 68 0.15 -10.99 -1.46
N LEU A 69 -0.74 -10.87 -0.46
CA LEU A 69 -2.17 -10.65 -0.65
C LEU A 69 -2.52 -9.20 -0.34
N LEU A 70 -2.68 -8.40 -1.39
CA LEU A 70 -3.00 -6.97 -1.31
C LEU A 70 -4.28 -6.69 -2.08
N ALA A 71 -5.26 -6.07 -1.44
CA ALA A 71 -6.43 -5.53 -2.10
C ALA A 71 -6.29 -4.02 -2.28
N TYR A 72 -6.84 -3.49 -3.36
CA TYR A 72 -6.79 -2.10 -3.75
C TYR A 72 -8.21 -1.64 -4.05
N THR A 73 -8.47 -0.36 -3.83
CA THR A 73 -9.74 0.26 -4.18
C THR A 73 -9.54 1.72 -4.55
N ASP A 74 -10.30 2.19 -5.54
CA ASP A 74 -10.48 3.60 -5.89
C ASP A 74 -11.73 4.22 -5.21
N GLY A 75 -12.43 3.44 -4.38
CA GLY A 75 -13.71 3.82 -3.76
C GLY A 75 -14.94 3.34 -4.51
N GLU A 76 -14.79 2.88 -5.74
CA GLU A 76 -15.89 2.31 -6.54
C GLU A 76 -15.71 0.80 -6.72
N THR A 77 -14.49 0.40 -7.10
CA THR A 77 -14.14 -0.97 -7.44
C THR A 77 -13.07 -1.50 -6.49
N PHE A 78 -13.03 -2.83 -6.33
CA PHE A 78 -11.95 -3.54 -5.64
C PHE A 78 -11.17 -4.37 -6.65
N TRP A 79 -9.85 -4.47 -6.48
CA TRP A 79 -8.99 -5.43 -7.19
C TRP A 79 -7.91 -5.94 -6.24
N TRP A 80 -7.35 -7.13 -6.45
CA TRP A 80 -6.29 -7.63 -5.57
C TRP A 80 -5.23 -8.45 -6.29
N THR A 81 -4.08 -8.55 -5.65
CA THR A 81 -2.99 -9.43 -6.05
C THR A 81 -2.98 -10.66 -5.14
N SER A 82 -2.83 -11.84 -5.72
CA SER A 82 -2.59 -13.09 -4.98
C SER A 82 -1.32 -13.72 -5.53
N PRO A 83 -0.38 -14.16 -4.69
CA PRO A 83 0.90 -14.70 -5.15
C PRO A 83 0.75 -16.11 -5.75
N GLU A 84 -0.39 -16.76 -5.58
CA GLU A 84 -0.61 -18.18 -5.88
C GLU A 84 -0.92 -18.48 -7.36
N LEU A 85 -1.48 -17.52 -8.09
CA LEU A 85 -2.23 -17.87 -9.30
C LEU A 85 -1.47 -17.72 -10.61
N ASN A 86 -0.23 -17.22 -10.59
CA ASN A 86 0.63 -17.29 -11.76
C ASN A 86 2.09 -17.37 -11.34
N ARG A 87 2.84 -18.32 -11.91
CA ARG A 87 4.33 -18.31 -11.98
C ARG A 87 4.92 -17.01 -12.58
N ALA A 88 4.08 -16.05 -12.96
CA ALA A 88 4.42 -14.74 -13.51
C ALA A 88 3.98 -13.55 -12.63
N GLY A 89 3.40 -13.76 -11.44
CA GLY A 89 3.03 -12.66 -10.52
C GLY A 89 1.91 -11.72 -11.02
N SER A 90 1.13 -12.14 -12.02
CA SER A 90 0.10 -11.26 -12.59
C SER A 90 -1.06 -11.02 -11.62
N PRO A 91 -1.50 -9.76 -11.44
CA PRO A 91 -2.64 -9.40 -10.59
C PRO A 91 -3.90 -10.12 -11.06
N LEU A 92 -4.68 -10.63 -10.10
CA LEU A 92 -6.01 -11.16 -10.38
C LEU A 92 -6.98 -9.98 -10.36
N LEU A 93 -7.18 -9.40 -11.54
CA LEU A 93 -8.12 -8.32 -11.75
C LEU A 93 -9.54 -8.89 -11.68
N SER A 94 -10.13 -8.88 -10.49
CA SER A 94 -11.57 -9.10 -10.34
C SER A 94 -12.24 -7.75 -10.22
N SER A 95 -12.58 -7.15 -11.35
CA SER A 95 -13.31 -5.89 -11.43
C SER A 95 -14.79 -6.14 -11.15
N GLU A 96 -15.42 -5.36 -10.28
CA GLU A 96 -16.85 -5.40 -9.90
C GLU A 96 -17.24 -6.42 -8.81
N LEU A 97 -16.61 -6.33 -7.65
CA LEU A 97 -17.09 -7.05 -6.47
C LEU A 97 -17.69 -6.09 -5.45
N THR A 98 -18.88 -6.46 -4.96
CA THR A 98 -19.44 -5.81 -3.78
C THR A 98 -18.56 -6.13 -2.58
N LEU A 99 -18.56 -5.22 -1.60
CA LEU A 99 -17.76 -5.31 -0.39
C LEU A 99 -17.83 -6.69 0.33
N PRO A 100 -19.01 -7.32 0.55
CA PRO A 100 -19.07 -8.64 1.17
C PRO A 100 -18.44 -9.74 0.30
N VAL A 101 -18.62 -9.70 -1.03
CA VAL A 101 -18.05 -10.71 -1.92
C VAL A 101 -16.53 -10.54 -2.03
N ALA A 102 -16.04 -9.30 -2.03
CA ALA A 102 -14.61 -9.03 -1.96
C ALA A 102 -13.99 -9.59 -0.67
N ALA A 103 -14.64 -9.39 0.48
CA ALA A 103 -14.21 -9.93 1.76
C ALA A 103 -14.20 -11.47 1.76
N GLU A 104 -15.24 -12.11 1.23
CA GLU A 104 -15.32 -13.57 1.10
C GLU A 104 -14.18 -14.13 0.25
N GLN A 105 -13.93 -13.54 -0.93
CA GLN A 105 -12.86 -13.97 -1.82
C GLN A 105 -11.48 -13.76 -1.21
N LEU A 106 -11.25 -12.63 -0.51
CA LEU A 106 -10.00 -12.38 0.21
C LEU A 106 -9.79 -13.39 1.34
N ALA A 107 -10.84 -13.70 2.09
CA ALA A 107 -10.77 -14.69 3.17
C ALA A 107 -10.47 -16.10 2.65
N GLU A 108 -11.02 -16.48 1.51
CA GLU A 108 -10.73 -17.77 0.87
C GLU A 108 -9.26 -17.84 0.41
N HIS A 109 -8.76 -16.81 -0.28
CA HIS A 109 -7.35 -16.75 -0.67
C HIS A 109 -6.42 -16.74 0.56
N TYR A 110 -6.78 -16.02 1.62
CA TYR A 110 -6.04 -16.02 2.88
C TYR A 110 -5.94 -17.44 3.48
N ARG A 111 -7.03 -18.20 3.48
CA ARG A 111 -7.02 -19.60 3.97
C ARG A 111 -6.10 -20.48 3.15
N ILE A 112 -6.15 -20.37 1.82
CA ILE A 112 -5.26 -21.11 0.92
C ILE A 112 -3.79 -20.78 1.23
N LEU A 113 -3.45 -19.49 1.36
CA LEU A 113 -2.10 -19.04 1.66
C LEU A 113 -1.62 -19.49 3.05
N ARG A 114 -2.49 -19.40 4.06
CA ARG A 114 -2.19 -19.78 5.44
C ARG A 114 -2.04 -21.29 5.61
N ALA A 115 -2.76 -22.10 4.83
CA ALA A 115 -2.65 -23.56 4.87
C ALA A 115 -1.32 -24.08 4.31
N ARG A 116 -0.54 -23.24 3.60
CA ARG A 116 0.76 -23.65 3.07
C ARG A 116 1.87 -23.52 4.12
N PRO A 117 2.72 -24.54 4.26
CA PRO A 117 3.92 -24.43 5.09
C PRO A 117 4.88 -23.40 4.49
N ALA A 118 5.43 -22.52 5.32
CA ALA A 118 6.37 -21.47 4.93
C ALA A 118 7.60 -21.98 4.14
N ALA A 119 7.91 -23.28 4.25
CA ALA A 119 8.97 -23.95 3.50
C ALA A 119 8.76 -23.91 1.97
N SER A 120 7.52 -23.94 1.48
CA SER A 120 7.26 -23.99 0.03
C SER A 120 7.55 -22.68 -0.71
N VAL A 121 7.60 -21.55 0.00
CA VAL A 121 7.94 -20.24 -0.58
C VAL A 121 9.45 -20.11 -0.78
N LEU A 122 10.24 -20.61 0.17
CA LEU A 122 11.71 -20.65 0.05
C LEU A 122 12.15 -21.57 -1.10
N GLU A 123 11.53 -22.75 -1.26
CA GLU A 123 11.92 -23.67 -2.34
C GLU A 123 11.55 -23.19 -3.74
N SER A 124 10.58 -22.28 -3.88
CA SER A 124 10.22 -21.68 -5.17
C SER A 124 11.12 -20.50 -5.56
N GLU A 125 11.74 -19.83 -4.59
CA GLU A 125 12.64 -18.67 -4.78
C GLU A 125 14.13 -19.06 -4.75
N LEU A 126 14.48 -20.26 -4.27
CA LEU A 126 15.86 -20.74 -4.15
C LEU A 126 16.51 -21.43 -5.37
N PRO A 127 15.84 -21.80 -6.49
CA PRO A 127 16.59 -22.39 -7.60
C PRO A 127 17.57 -21.40 -8.27
N LEU A 128 17.44 -20.09 -8.02
CA LEU A 128 18.37 -19.07 -8.52
C LEU A 128 19.61 -18.85 -7.63
N LEU A 129 19.55 -19.24 -6.35
CA LEU A 129 20.69 -19.08 -5.42
C LEU A 129 21.60 -20.31 -5.37
N ALA A 130 21.09 -21.48 -5.73
CA ALA A 130 21.89 -22.71 -5.81
C ALA A 130 22.94 -22.66 -6.95
N ASP A 131 22.67 -21.91 -8.02
CA ASP A 131 23.59 -21.78 -9.16
C ASP A 131 24.80 -20.88 -8.85
N ALA A 132 24.63 -19.88 -7.97
CA ALA A 132 25.69 -18.93 -7.61
C ALA A 132 26.68 -19.45 -6.54
N LEU A 133 26.45 -20.64 -5.98
CA LEU A 133 27.25 -21.22 -4.89
C LEU A 133 28.02 -22.48 -5.29
N LEU A 134 28.07 -22.86 -6.57
CA LEU A 134 29.06 -23.84 -7.01
C LEU A 134 30.43 -23.15 -7.05
N PRO A 135 31.39 -23.50 -6.19
CA PRO A 135 32.74 -23.00 -6.32
C PRO A 135 33.31 -23.50 -7.66
N ASP A 136 33.83 -22.56 -8.45
CA ASP A 136 34.63 -22.76 -9.64
C ASP A 136 36.00 -23.40 -9.26
N ASP A 137 35.97 -24.63 -8.71
CA ASP A 137 37.17 -25.41 -8.42
C ASP A 137 37.31 -26.52 -9.45
N ALA A 138 37.52 -26.10 -10.71
CA ALA A 138 37.87 -26.98 -11.80
C ALA A 138 38.89 -26.31 -12.72
N SER A 139 39.96 -25.79 -12.14
CA SER A 139 41.07 -25.23 -12.90
C SER A 139 42.42 -25.53 -12.25
N ASP A 140 42.81 -26.80 -12.17
CA ASP A 140 44.24 -27.19 -12.27
C ASP A 140 44.41 -28.70 -12.53
N VAL A 141 44.49 -29.11 -13.80
CA VAL A 141 45.23 -30.32 -14.17
C VAL A 141 46.07 -29.99 -15.40
N VAL A 142 47.34 -29.68 -15.15
CA VAL A 142 48.41 -29.70 -16.15
C VAL A 142 49.03 -31.10 -16.16
N PRO A 143 48.89 -31.91 -17.24
CA PRO A 143 49.81 -33.01 -17.47
C PRO A 143 50.99 -32.53 -18.32
N ARG A 144 52.17 -32.93 -17.85
CA ARG A 144 53.52 -32.68 -18.39
C ARG A 144 53.72 -33.16 -19.82
#